data_AF-A0A437UCP8-F1
#
_entry.id   AF-A0A437UCP8-F1
#
_cell.length_a   1.000
_cell.length_b   1.000
_cell.length_c   1.000
_cell.angle_alpha   90.00
_cell.angle_beta   90.00
_cell.angle_gamma   90.00
#
_symmetry.space_group_name_H-M   'P 1'
#
loop_
_entity.id
_entity.type
_entity.pdbx_description
1 polymer ?
#
loop_
_entity_poly.entity_id
_entity_poly.type
_entity_poly.pdbx_seq_one_letter_code
_entity_poly.pdbx_strand_id
1 'polypeptide(L)'
;MKIKSFFNIIILTFLNVSCQMKQDNGIDLEKATIKVDSCGIYYKGKRLDLGDSVSQWEKVLGKPDRTTDQGYTWDKLGISVSDWEIGENIVDAIYIYFVNLDSPDGKAGLLSKAKEWKQSTDEEIKESEKWAEEMKKLPEYKKEEDFQIIRRQVDELYKKNYVYPFTTYQGIVNLHGSPLKAGMKIKEINENREKLSFSDRFGYVDQDIDGVNDSHNTTDTFGGDYRAPGCECKEGRLQYYELTFTSNGTLEFLKIAREEKENYEFRKVYKK
;
A
#
# COMPACT_ATOMS: atom_id res chain seq x y z
N MET A 1 -14.08 9.94 82.20
CA MET A 1 -13.18 8.77 82.39
C MET A 1 -13.75 7.63 81.56
N LYS A 2 -13.29 7.45 80.30
CA LYS A 2 -12.43 6.33 79.83
C LYS A 2 -13.11 4.96 80.05
N ILE A 3 -13.61 4.27 79.01
CA ILE A 3 -12.97 3.13 78.27
C ILE A 3 -14.16 2.34 77.66
N LYS A 4 -14.16 1.68 76.50
CA LYS A 4 -13.27 1.51 75.35
C LYS A 4 -14.15 0.95 74.23
N SER A 5 -13.98 1.48 73.03
CA SER A 5 -14.53 0.93 71.78
C SER A 5 -13.87 -0.42 71.49
N PHE A 6 -14.66 -1.42 71.11
CA PHE A 6 -14.19 -2.74 70.68
C PHE A 6 -14.24 -2.83 69.14
N PHE A 7 -13.10 -3.19 68.54
CA PHE A 7 -12.88 -4.12 67.41
C PHE A 7 -13.68 -3.90 66.10
N ASN A 8 -13.15 -3.95 64.87
CA ASN A 8 -11.93 -4.55 64.32
C ASN A 8 -11.76 -4.08 62.85
N ILE A 9 -10.50 -3.92 62.40
CA ILE A 9 -9.88 -4.32 61.10
C ILE A 9 -10.70 -3.97 59.82
N ILE A 10 -10.21 -3.15 58.87
CA ILE A 10 -9.28 -3.55 57.79
C ILE A 10 -8.48 -2.32 57.30
N ILE A 11 -7.21 -2.59 57.07
CA ILE A 11 -6.16 -1.76 56.47
C ILE A 11 -6.58 -1.29 55.07
N LEU A 12 -6.75 0.03 54.88
CA LEU A 12 -6.74 0.68 53.56
C LEU A 12 -5.46 1.50 53.42
N THR A 13 -4.33 0.80 53.30
CA THR A 13 -3.21 1.33 52.53
C THR A 13 -3.64 1.34 51.07
N PHE A 14 -4.26 2.43 50.63
CA PHE A 14 -4.25 2.81 49.22
C PHE A 14 -2.77 3.05 48.85
N LEU A 15 -2.08 1.98 48.46
CA LEU A 15 -0.93 2.09 47.59
C LEU A 15 -1.41 2.91 46.40
N ASN A 16 -0.94 4.15 46.33
CA ASN A 16 -0.93 4.95 45.13
C ASN A 16 -0.10 4.19 44.08
N VAL A 17 -0.70 3.16 43.48
CA VAL A 17 -0.39 2.78 42.12
C VAL A 17 -1.02 3.87 41.28
N SER A 18 -0.40 5.06 41.29
CA SER A 18 -0.39 5.87 40.09
C SER A 18 0.33 4.99 39.06
N CYS A 19 -0.43 4.13 38.40
CA CYS A 19 -0.05 3.58 37.12
C CYS A 19 0.25 4.84 36.30
N GLN A 20 1.53 5.17 36.17
CA GLN A 20 1.97 6.07 35.15
C GLN A 20 1.59 5.34 33.87
N MET A 21 0.36 5.58 33.38
CA MET A 21 0.07 5.42 31.98
C MET A 21 1.18 6.20 31.31
N LYS A 22 2.14 5.47 30.73
CA LYS A 22 3.02 6.04 29.73
C LYS A 22 2.09 6.83 28.83
N GLN A 23 2.28 8.15 28.79
CA GLN A 23 1.76 8.95 27.70
C GLN A 23 2.28 8.24 26.45
N ASP A 24 1.38 7.50 25.80
CA ASP A 24 1.55 7.17 24.41
C ASP A 24 1.72 8.54 23.76
N ASN A 25 2.88 8.79 23.15
CA ASN A 25 3.14 10.04 22.44
C ASN A 25 2.19 10.02 21.25
N GLY A 26 0.94 10.44 21.52
CA GLY A 26 -0.21 10.17 20.69
C GLY A 26 0.12 10.62 19.29
N ILE A 27 0.09 9.69 18.35
CA ILE A 27 0.28 10.01 16.94
C ILE A 27 -0.77 11.06 16.60
N ASP A 28 -0.31 12.28 16.31
CA ASP A 28 -1.18 13.38 15.94
C ASP A 28 -1.66 13.18 14.51
N LEU A 29 -2.74 12.42 14.37
CA LEU A 29 -3.38 12.09 13.10
C LEU A 29 -3.92 13.33 12.37
N GLU A 30 -4.07 14.47 13.04
CA GLU A 30 -4.48 15.70 12.39
C GLU A 30 -3.41 16.24 11.44
N LYS A 31 -2.14 15.97 11.75
CA LYS A 31 -0.99 16.35 10.91
C LYS A 31 -0.74 15.40 9.74
N ALA A 32 -1.45 14.27 9.65
CA ALA A 32 -1.30 13.35 8.54
C ALA A 32 -1.65 14.06 7.22
N THR A 33 -0.70 14.08 6.28
CA THR A 33 -0.93 14.72 4.97
C THR A 33 -1.83 13.88 4.07
N ILE A 34 -1.86 12.56 4.28
CA ILE A 34 -2.79 11.65 3.64
C ILE A 34 -3.80 11.19 4.69
N LYS A 35 -5.08 11.43 4.42
CA LYS A 35 -6.20 10.93 5.23
C LYS A 35 -7.16 10.14 4.35
N VAL A 36 -7.75 9.09 4.89
CA VAL A 36 -8.72 8.24 4.21
C VAL A 36 -9.95 8.13 5.09
N ASP A 37 -11.11 8.46 4.54
CA ASP A 37 -12.42 8.23 5.14
C ASP A 37 -13.23 7.23 4.30
N SER A 38 -14.51 7.03 4.63
CA SER A 38 -15.35 5.97 4.04
C SER A 38 -15.36 5.93 2.52
N CYS A 39 -15.13 7.04 1.81
CA CYS A 39 -15.02 7.04 0.34
C CYS A 39 -14.04 8.06 -0.25
N GLY A 40 -13.38 8.85 0.58
CA GLY A 40 -12.52 9.94 0.17
C GLY A 40 -11.08 9.68 0.56
N ILE A 41 -10.18 9.97 -0.38
CA ILE A 41 -8.75 10.08 -0.12
C ILE A 41 -8.44 11.57 -0.08
N TYR A 42 -7.69 12.03 0.91
CA TYR A 42 -7.36 13.45 1.05
C TYR A 42 -5.86 13.63 1.07
N TYR A 43 -5.36 14.55 0.25
CA TYR A 43 -3.98 15.00 0.29
C TYR A 43 -3.94 16.48 0.71
N LYS A 44 -3.31 16.77 1.85
CA LYS A 44 -3.23 18.12 2.45
C LYS A 44 -4.61 18.80 2.54
N GLY A 45 -5.63 18.05 2.94
CA GLY A 45 -7.01 18.51 3.10
C GLY A 45 -7.82 18.63 1.80
N LYS A 46 -7.22 18.37 0.63
CA LYS A 46 -7.94 18.34 -0.65
C LYS A 46 -8.37 16.92 -0.99
N ARG A 47 -9.64 16.74 -1.33
CA ARG A 47 -10.25 15.46 -1.67
C ARG A 47 -9.79 14.95 -3.05
N LEU A 48 -9.63 13.64 -3.13
CA LEU A 48 -9.31 12.81 -4.27
C LEU A 48 -10.25 11.61 -4.21
N ASP A 49 -10.98 11.35 -5.28
CA ASP A 49 -11.90 10.22 -5.36
C ASP A 49 -11.36 9.20 -6.38
N LEU A 50 -11.44 7.91 -6.00
CA LEU A 50 -11.27 6.83 -6.98
C LEU A 50 -12.44 6.88 -7.97
N GLY A 51 -12.16 6.61 -9.24
CA GLY A 51 -13.12 6.82 -10.31
C GLY A 51 -13.10 8.23 -10.91
N ASP A 52 -12.24 9.13 -10.43
CA ASP A 52 -11.95 10.39 -11.12
C ASP A 52 -10.82 10.24 -12.13
N SER A 53 -10.75 11.17 -13.09
CA SER A 53 -9.66 11.15 -14.07
C SER A 53 -8.33 11.56 -13.47
N VAL A 54 -7.23 11.09 -14.06
CA VAL A 54 -5.86 11.47 -13.68
C VAL A 54 -5.69 13.00 -13.68
N SER A 55 -6.34 13.71 -14.60
CA SER A 55 -6.31 15.18 -14.64
C SER A 55 -6.90 15.84 -13.39
N GLN A 56 -7.91 15.24 -12.75
CA GLN A 56 -8.42 15.76 -11.46
C GLN A 56 -7.40 15.56 -10.34
N TRP A 57 -6.72 14.41 -10.35
CA TRP A 57 -5.66 14.11 -9.40
C TRP A 57 -4.46 15.06 -9.55
N GLU A 58 -4.08 15.39 -10.79
CA GLU A 58 -3.01 16.36 -11.08
C GLU A 58 -3.28 17.76 -10.49
N LYS A 59 -4.54 18.19 -10.38
CA LYS A 59 -4.89 19.49 -9.77
C LYS A 59 -4.57 19.55 -8.28
N VAL A 60 -4.49 18.39 -7.63
CA VAL A 60 -4.20 18.27 -6.19
C VAL A 60 -2.75 17.90 -5.95
N LEU A 61 -2.22 16.92 -6.70
CA LEU A 61 -0.87 16.36 -6.51
C LEU A 61 0.20 17.07 -7.35
N GLY A 62 -0.18 17.84 -8.36
CA GLY A 62 0.71 18.33 -9.42
C GLY A 62 0.84 17.32 -10.56
N LYS A 63 1.67 17.62 -11.58
CA LYS A 63 1.97 16.66 -12.64
C LYS A 63 2.75 15.46 -12.11
N PRO A 64 2.51 14.23 -12.60
CA PRO A 64 3.33 13.08 -12.26
C PRO A 64 4.76 13.31 -12.75
N ASP A 65 5.74 12.77 -12.02
CA ASP A 65 7.15 12.83 -12.41
C ASP A 65 7.43 11.82 -13.55
N ARG A 66 6.69 10.69 -13.58
CA ARG A 66 6.83 9.62 -14.58
C ARG A 66 5.50 8.96 -14.92
N THR A 67 5.44 8.38 -16.12
CA THR A 67 4.40 7.42 -16.55
C THR A 67 5.10 6.11 -16.89
N THR A 68 4.59 5.00 -16.35
CA THR A 68 5.03 3.64 -16.66
C THR A 68 3.87 2.84 -17.24
N ASP A 69 4.14 1.60 -17.66
CA ASP A 69 3.13 0.63 -18.08
C ASP A 69 2.08 0.31 -16.99
N GLN A 70 2.40 0.59 -15.73
CA GLN A 70 1.56 0.34 -14.55
C GLN A 70 0.85 1.60 -14.02
N GLY A 71 1.07 2.76 -14.65
CA GLY A 71 0.34 4.00 -14.34
C GLY A 71 1.22 5.23 -14.14
N TYR A 72 0.77 6.17 -13.30
CA TYR A 72 1.40 7.47 -13.10
C TYR A 72 2.06 7.57 -11.72
N THR A 73 3.30 8.06 -11.66
CA THR A 73 4.10 8.09 -10.43
C THR A 73 4.52 9.51 -10.06
N TRP A 74 4.25 9.90 -8.81
CA TRP A 74 4.76 11.10 -8.15
C TRP A 74 5.94 10.70 -7.25
N ASP A 75 7.14 10.70 -7.83
CA ASP A 75 8.38 10.25 -7.20
C ASP A 75 8.65 10.96 -5.87
N LYS A 76 8.40 12.27 -5.83
CA LYS A 76 8.65 13.10 -4.65
C LYS A 76 7.63 12.87 -3.53
N LEU A 77 6.48 12.32 -3.86
CA LEU A 77 5.39 12.08 -2.90
C LEU A 77 5.42 10.65 -2.36
N GLY A 78 6.12 9.73 -3.01
CA GLY A 78 6.06 8.30 -2.67
C GLY A 78 4.72 7.67 -3.04
N ILE A 79 4.10 8.16 -4.12
CA ILE A 79 2.77 7.75 -4.57
C ILE A 79 2.81 7.33 -6.03
N SER A 80 2.08 6.27 -6.37
CA SER A 80 1.63 6.03 -7.75
C SER A 80 0.13 5.81 -7.81
N VAL A 81 -0.43 5.93 -8.99
CA VAL A 81 -1.81 5.54 -9.28
C VAL A 81 -1.83 4.63 -10.49
N SER A 82 -2.71 3.64 -10.47
CA SER A 82 -2.97 2.76 -11.62
C SER A 82 -4.29 3.14 -12.28
N ASP A 83 -4.28 3.16 -13.61
CA ASP A 83 -5.44 3.23 -14.48
C ASP A 83 -5.65 1.88 -15.18
N TRP A 84 -6.23 0.90 -14.49
CA TRP A 84 -6.46 -0.44 -15.05
C TRP A 84 -7.34 -0.39 -16.31
N GLU A 85 -8.25 0.59 -16.36
CA GLU A 85 -9.00 0.96 -17.55
C GLU A 85 -8.19 1.98 -18.38
N ILE A 86 -7.07 1.54 -18.97
CA ILE A 86 -6.11 2.33 -19.79
C ILE A 86 -6.79 3.12 -20.95
N GLY A 87 -8.06 2.84 -21.25
CA GLY A 87 -8.87 3.61 -22.20
C GLY A 87 -9.59 4.85 -21.63
N GLU A 88 -9.86 4.90 -20.32
CA GLU A 88 -10.69 5.95 -19.70
C GLU A 88 -9.87 6.99 -18.90
N ASN A 89 -8.57 6.78 -18.68
CA ASN A 89 -7.70 7.64 -17.85
C ASN A 89 -8.29 7.88 -16.44
N ILE A 90 -8.92 6.86 -15.87
CA ILE A 90 -9.58 6.88 -14.56
C ILE A 90 -8.66 6.25 -13.52
N VAL A 91 -8.58 6.87 -12.35
CA VAL A 91 -7.80 6.34 -11.22
C VAL A 91 -8.62 5.28 -10.48
N ASP A 92 -8.20 4.03 -10.61
CA ASP A 92 -8.83 2.88 -9.95
C ASP A 92 -8.16 2.50 -8.63
N ALA A 93 -6.85 2.77 -8.51
CA ALA A 93 -6.12 2.57 -7.28
C ALA A 93 -5.02 3.62 -7.10
N ILE A 94 -4.73 3.91 -5.83
CA ILE A 94 -3.54 4.63 -5.39
C ILE A 94 -2.66 3.67 -4.58
N TYR A 95 -1.35 3.81 -4.74
CA TYR A 95 -0.32 3.12 -3.98
C TYR A 95 0.52 4.15 -3.23
N ILE A 96 0.70 3.95 -1.93
CA ILE A 96 1.54 4.77 -1.06
C ILE A 96 2.70 3.89 -0.61
N TYR A 97 3.91 4.19 -1.09
CA TYR A 97 5.08 3.33 -0.93
C TYR A 97 5.90 3.71 0.30
N PHE A 98 6.25 2.70 1.09
CA PHE A 98 7.10 2.84 2.27
C PHE A 98 8.53 2.33 2.01
N VAL A 99 8.72 1.52 0.97
CA VAL A 99 10.02 1.09 0.43
C VAL A 99 10.10 1.34 -1.08
N ASN A 100 11.30 1.34 -1.64
CA ASN A 100 11.54 1.49 -3.08
C ASN A 100 12.69 0.59 -3.54
N LEU A 101 13.06 0.68 -4.82
CA LEU A 101 14.12 -0.12 -5.41
C LEU A 101 15.51 0.11 -4.79
N ASP A 102 15.77 1.27 -4.18
CA ASP A 102 17.08 1.52 -3.52
C ASP A 102 17.15 1.01 -2.08
N SER A 103 16.00 0.63 -1.50
CA SER A 103 15.92 0.05 -0.17
C SER A 103 16.65 -1.30 -0.10
N PRO A 104 17.02 -1.79 1.10
CA PRO A 104 17.62 -3.11 1.25
C PRO A 104 16.81 -4.22 0.56
N ASP A 105 15.49 -4.20 0.71
CA ASP A 105 14.58 -5.18 0.12
C ASP A 105 14.48 -5.02 -1.41
N GLY A 106 14.51 -3.77 -1.89
CA GLY A 106 14.63 -3.44 -3.31
C GLY A 106 15.85 -4.05 -3.96
N LYS A 107 17.02 -3.80 -3.39
CA LYS A 107 18.30 -4.34 -3.89
C LYS A 107 18.42 -5.85 -3.78
N ALA A 108 17.69 -6.46 -2.85
CA ALA A 108 17.60 -7.90 -2.70
C ALA A 108 16.55 -8.54 -3.63
N GLY A 109 15.81 -7.76 -4.43
CA GLY A 109 14.80 -8.25 -5.38
C GLY A 109 13.54 -8.80 -4.70
N LEU A 110 13.22 -8.33 -3.49
CA LEU A 110 12.13 -8.85 -2.64
C LEU A 110 10.80 -8.10 -2.77
N LEU A 111 10.74 -7.08 -3.64
CA LEU A 111 9.56 -6.25 -3.80
C LEU A 111 8.50 -6.95 -4.66
N SER A 112 7.23 -6.89 -4.25
CA SER A 112 6.12 -7.62 -4.87
C SER A 112 5.90 -7.31 -6.36
N LYS A 113 6.06 -6.05 -6.78
CA LYS A 113 5.90 -5.58 -8.17
C LYS A 113 7.23 -5.43 -8.92
N ALA A 114 8.34 -5.78 -8.31
CA ALA A 114 9.66 -5.80 -8.93
C ALA A 114 10.45 -7.03 -8.45
N LYS A 115 9.77 -8.18 -8.44
CA LYS A 115 10.39 -9.45 -8.08
C LYS A 115 11.57 -9.67 -9.01
N GLU A 116 12.67 -10.14 -8.44
CA GLU A 116 13.90 -10.43 -9.17
C GLU A 116 14.61 -9.20 -9.78
N TRP A 117 14.07 -7.99 -9.60
CA TRP A 117 14.78 -6.79 -10.01
C TRP A 117 16.13 -6.71 -9.31
N LYS A 118 17.15 -6.43 -10.10
CA LYS A 118 18.50 -6.14 -9.65
C LYS A 118 18.98 -4.92 -10.40
N GLN A 119 19.73 -4.07 -9.71
CA GLN A 119 20.31 -2.90 -10.35
C GLN A 119 21.33 -3.35 -11.40
N SER A 120 21.01 -3.10 -12.67
CA SER A 120 21.94 -3.29 -13.78
C SER A 120 23.02 -2.21 -13.79
N THR A 121 24.21 -2.61 -14.21
CA THR A 121 25.33 -1.71 -14.49
C THR A 121 25.15 -1.00 -15.84
N ASP A 122 25.84 0.13 -16.03
CA ASP A 122 25.84 0.84 -17.30
C ASP A 122 26.38 -0.02 -18.46
N GLU A 123 27.26 -0.99 -18.17
CA GLU A 123 27.80 -1.92 -19.15
C GLU A 123 26.75 -2.94 -19.60
N GLU A 124 26.07 -3.60 -18.65
CA GLU A 124 24.97 -4.54 -18.93
C GLU A 124 23.83 -3.87 -19.72
N ILE A 125 23.49 -2.63 -19.39
CA ILE A 125 22.49 -1.85 -20.12
C ILE A 125 22.94 -1.63 -21.57
N LYS A 126 24.18 -1.18 -21.80
CA LYS A 126 24.71 -0.95 -23.16
C LYS A 126 24.80 -2.23 -23.98
N GLU A 127 25.19 -3.35 -23.35
CA GLU A 127 25.21 -4.66 -24.01
C GLU A 127 23.81 -5.10 -24.42
N SER A 128 22.81 -4.92 -23.54
CA SER A 128 21.41 -5.22 -23.84
C SER A 128 20.83 -4.33 -24.93
N GLU A 129 21.15 -3.04 -24.93
CA GLU A 129 20.77 -2.10 -26.00
C GLU A 129 21.37 -2.51 -27.35
N LYS A 130 22.66 -2.88 -27.37
CA LYS A 130 23.32 -3.37 -28.58
C LYS A 130 22.68 -4.66 -29.08
N TRP A 131 22.43 -5.62 -28.18
CA TRP A 131 21.73 -6.85 -28.49
C TRP A 131 20.36 -6.56 -29.11
N ALA A 132 19.58 -5.64 -28.52
CA ALA A 132 18.26 -5.27 -29.03
C ALA A 132 18.33 -4.72 -30.47
N GLU A 133 19.32 -3.89 -30.78
CA GLU A 133 19.55 -3.36 -32.13
C GLU A 133 20.03 -4.42 -33.14
N GLU A 134 20.73 -5.47 -32.68
CA GLU A 134 21.10 -6.61 -33.53
C GLU A 134 19.89 -7.52 -33.80
N MET A 135 19.08 -7.80 -32.79
CA MET A 135 17.87 -8.63 -32.92
C MET A 135 16.86 -8.03 -33.90
N LYS A 136 16.69 -6.70 -33.89
CA LYS A 136 15.82 -5.99 -34.85
C LYS A 136 16.22 -6.17 -36.32
N LYS A 137 17.45 -6.61 -36.61
CA LYS A 137 17.96 -6.83 -37.98
C LYS A 137 17.76 -8.26 -38.46
N LEU A 138 17.43 -9.19 -37.57
CA LEU A 138 17.26 -10.60 -37.91
C LEU A 138 15.93 -10.83 -38.65
N PRO A 139 15.90 -11.72 -39.65
CA PRO A 139 14.72 -11.95 -40.48
C PRO A 139 13.54 -12.57 -39.72
N GLU A 140 13.74 -13.10 -38.53
CA GLU A 140 12.72 -13.68 -37.65
C GLU A 140 11.86 -12.62 -36.94
N TYR A 141 12.42 -11.43 -36.65
CA TYR A 141 11.72 -10.35 -35.95
C TYR A 141 11.26 -9.29 -36.94
N LYS A 142 9.97 -9.31 -37.30
CA LYS A 142 9.41 -8.46 -38.36
C LYS A 142 8.11 -7.77 -37.97
N LYS A 143 7.51 -8.17 -36.86
CA LYS A 143 6.26 -7.61 -36.38
C LYS A 143 6.50 -6.62 -35.25
N GLU A 144 5.55 -5.71 -35.06
CA GLU A 144 5.63 -4.78 -33.94
C GLU A 144 5.67 -5.50 -32.59
N GLU A 145 4.91 -6.60 -32.44
CA GLU A 145 4.91 -7.38 -31.20
C GLU A 145 6.30 -7.93 -30.82
N ASP A 146 7.09 -8.33 -31.83
CA ASP A 146 8.45 -8.81 -31.66
C ASP A 146 9.36 -7.71 -31.07
N PHE A 147 9.25 -6.50 -31.61
CA PHE A 147 10.02 -5.35 -31.15
C PHE A 147 9.61 -4.90 -29.75
N GLN A 148 8.33 -5.04 -29.39
CA GLN A 148 7.86 -4.76 -28.03
C GLN A 148 8.46 -5.74 -27.01
N ILE A 149 8.58 -7.02 -27.35
CA ILE A 149 9.23 -8.03 -26.48
C ILE A 149 10.70 -7.67 -26.26
N ILE A 150 11.43 -7.37 -27.33
CA ILE A 150 12.85 -6.98 -27.25
C ILE A 150 13.00 -5.72 -26.39
N ARG A 151 12.18 -4.70 -26.65
CA ARG A 151 12.20 -3.44 -25.91
C ARG A 151 11.93 -3.67 -24.41
N ARG A 152 10.95 -4.51 -24.07
CA ARG A 152 10.61 -4.79 -22.67
C ARG A 152 11.79 -5.37 -21.89
N GLN A 153 12.59 -6.25 -22.50
CA GLN A 153 13.77 -6.82 -21.84
C GLN A 153 14.82 -5.76 -21.51
N VAL A 154 15.03 -4.78 -22.40
CA VAL A 154 15.92 -3.65 -22.13
C VAL A 154 15.30 -2.73 -21.07
N ASP A 155 14.00 -2.45 -21.19
CA ASP A 155 13.28 -1.56 -20.30
C ASP A 155 13.24 -2.08 -18.84
N GLU A 156 13.26 -3.40 -18.62
CA GLU A 156 13.37 -4.02 -17.29
C GLU A 156 14.71 -3.73 -16.57
N LEU A 157 15.78 -3.37 -17.31
CA LEU A 157 17.06 -2.96 -16.71
C LEU A 157 16.99 -1.55 -16.12
N TYR A 158 16.03 -0.75 -16.59
CA TYR A 158 15.92 0.66 -16.24
C TYR A 158 14.96 0.86 -15.07
N LYS A 159 15.51 1.24 -13.91
CA LYS A 159 14.75 1.61 -12.70
C LYS A 159 13.57 2.55 -12.96
N LYS A 160 13.72 3.51 -13.88
CA LYS A 160 12.68 4.50 -14.24
C LYS A 160 11.41 3.89 -14.85
N ASN A 161 11.45 2.63 -15.28
CA ASN A 161 10.31 1.95 -15.88
C ASN A 161 9.47 1.20 -14.84
N TYR A 162 9.94 1.09 -13.60
CA TYR A 162 9.17 0.52 -12.50
C TYR A 162 8.28 1.54 -11.82
N VAL A 163 7.12 1.08 -11.35
CA VAL A 163 6.13 1.91 -10.65
C VAL A 163 6.63 2.49 -9.32
N TYR A 164 7.65 1.87 -8.71
CA TYR A 164 8.20 2.30 -7.41
C TYR A 164 8.73 3.74 -7.49
N PRO A 165 8.24 4.64 -6.63
CA PRO A 165 8.74 6.01 -6.51
C PRO A 165 10.22 6.08 -6.13
N PHE A 166 10.94 7.08 -6.62
CA PHE A 166 12.33 7.32 -6.22
C PHE A 166 12.48 7.79 -4.77
N THR A 167 11.44 8.40 -4.19
CA THR A 167 11.37 8.71 -2.75
C THR A 167 10.18 7.99 -2.13
N THR A 168 10.35 7.41 -0.95
CA THR A 168 9.25 6.74 -0.22
C THR A 168 8.51 7.72 0.67
N TYR A 169 7.23 7.45 0.93
CA TYR A 169 6.41 8.27 1.81
C TYR A 169 6.91 8.16 3.25
N GLN A 170 7.35 9.29 3.81
CA GLN A 170 7.90 9.38 5.17
C GLN A 170 6.85 9.75 6.23
N GLY A 171 5.64 10.12 5.79
CA GLY A 171 4.58 10.58 6.68
C GLY A 171 3.80 9.44 7.32
N ILE A 172 2.75 9.83 8.04
CA ILE A 172 1.73 8.93 8.55
C ILE A 172 0.52 9.05 7.64
N VAL A 173 -0.09 7.92 7.29
CA VAL A 173 -1.41 7.84 6.67
C VAL A 173 -2.43 7.70 7.80
N ASN A 174 -3.43 8.57 7.83
CA ASN A 174 -4.59 8.40 8.68
C ASN A 174 -5.63 7.55 7.93
N LEU A 175 -5.66 6.25 8.20
CA LEU A 175 -6.55 5.30 7.55
C LEU A 175 -7.77 5.05 8.45
N HIS A 176 -8.83 5.84 8.26
CA HIS A 176 -10.08 5.81 9.06
C HIS A 176 -9.88 6.08 10.56
N GLY A 177 -8.95 6.95 10.92
CA GLY A 177 -8.57 7.18 12.32
C GLY A 177 -7.48 6.24 12.84
N SER A 178 -6.99 5.30 12.01
CA SER A 178 -5.89 4.41 12.36
C SER A 178 -4.56 4.91 11.76
N PRO A 179 -3.48 5.07 12.55
CA PRO A 179 -2.18 5.44 12.01
C PRO A 179 -1.56 4.28 11.21
N LEU A 180 -1.05 4.60 10.03
CA LEU A 180 -0.20 3.71 9.24
C LEU A 180 1.08 4.43 8.80
N LYS A 181 2.23 3.81 9.02
CA LYS A 181 3.55 4.34 8.62
C LYS A 181 4.52 3.20 8.28
N ALA A 182 5.62 3.56 7.64
CA ALA A 182 6.70 2.65 7.32
C ALA A 182 7.16 1.83 8.55
N GLY A 183 7.44 0.54 8.33
CA GLY A 183 7.99 -0.36 9.35
C GLY A 183 6.97 -0.97 10.32
N MET A 184 5.70 -0.58 10.29
CA MET A 184 4.66 -1.20 11.11
C MET A 184 4.42 -2.67 10.71
N LYS A 185 4.08 -3.50 11.69
CA LYS A 185 3.72 -4.91 11.50
C LYS A 185 2.20 -5.10 11.53
N ILE A 186 1.70 -6.18 10.95
CA ILE A 186 0.24 -6.41 10.83
C ILE A 186 -0.47 -6.40 12.19
N LYS A 187 0.14 -7.00 13.21
CA LYS A 187 -0.37 -7.01 14.59
C LYS A 187 -0.59 -5.60 15.13
N GLU A 188 0.41 -4.73 15.02
CA GLU A 188 0.34 -3.34 15.50
C GLU A 188 -0.75 -2.56 14.74
N ILE A 189 -0.83 -2.76 13.43
CA ILE A 189 -1.84 -2.10 12.59
C ILE A 189 -3.24 -2.54 13.03
N ASN A 190 -3.48 -3.84 13.19
CA ASN A 190 -4.77 -4.38 13.59
C ASN A 190 -5.17 -4.00 15.02
N GLU A 191 -4.23 -3.99 15.98
CA GLU A 191 -4.46 -3.51 17.35
C GLU A 191 -4.96 -2.04 17.38
N ASN A 192 -4.51 -1.21 16.45
CA ASN A 192 -5.00 0.16 16.33
C ASN A 192 -6.37 0.24 15.65
N ARG A 193 -6.64 -0.62 14.67
CA ARG A 193 -7.91 -0.67 13.95
C ARG A 193 -9.06 -1.17 14.82
N GLU A 194 -8.81 -2.13 15.71
CA GLU A 194 -9.82 -2.68 16.64
C GLU A 194 -10.40 -1.66 17.62
N LYS A 195 -9.69 -0.57 17.87
CA LYS A 195 -10.16 0.52 18.75
C LYS A 195 -11.22 1.39 18.06
N LEU A 196 -11.48 1.19 16.77
CA LEU A 196 -12.29 2.06 15.93
C LEU A 196 -13.52 1.29 15.42
N SER A 197 -14.68 1.95 15.43
CA SER A 197 -15.96 1.32 15.07
C SER A 197 -16.17 1.09 13.56
N PHE A 198 -15.35 1.71 12.71
CA PHE A 198 -15.49 1.69 11.25
C PHE A 198 -14.33 0.99 10.53
N SER A 199 -13.53 0.21 11.26
CA SER A 199 -12.23 -0.24 10.77
C SER A 199 -12.03 -1.74 10.95
N ASP A 200 -12.40 -2.51 9.94
CA ASP A 200 -12.15 -3.96 9.92
C ASP A 200 -10.65 -4.28 9.93
N ARG A 201 -10.31 -5.42 10.54
CA ARG A 201 -8.95 -5.95 10.54
C ARG A 201 -8.50 -6.30 9.12
N PHE A 202 -7.21 -6.11 8.87
CA PHE A 202 -6.52 -6.67 7.71
C PHE A 202 -6.24 -8.15 7.94
N GLY A 203 -6.72 -9.00 7.03
CA GLY A 203 -6.46 -10.45 7.04
C GLY A 203 -5.59 -10.86 5.85
N TYR A 204 -4.68 -11.81 6.08
CA TYR A 204 -3.80 -12.36 5.05
C TYR A 204 -4.61 -12.96 3.89
N VAL A 205 -4.19 -12.66 2.68
CA VAL A 205 -4.70 -13.28 1.45
C VAL A 205 -3.74 -14.39 1.09
N ASP A 206 -4.10 -15.60 1.51
CA ASP A 206 -3.33 -16.80 1.26
C ASP A 206 -3.29 -17.10 -0.25
N GLN A 207 -2.10 -16.94 -0.82
CA GLN A 207 -1.83 -17.13 -2.24
C GLN A 207 -0.65 -18.09 -2.47
N ASP A 208 0.06 -18.48 -1.40
CA ASP A 208 1.09 -19.48 -1.44
C ASP A 208 0.46 -20.87 -1.44
N ILE A 209 0.67 -21.59 -2.54
CA ILE A 209 0.14 -22.95 -2.73
C ILE A 209 1.05 -23.95 -2.00
N ASP A 210 1.25 -23.74 -0.69
CA ASP A 210 2.13 -24.56 0.15
C ASP A 210 1.37 -25.65 0.93
N GLY A 211 0.04 -25.62 0.90
CA GLY A 211 -0.85 -26.60 1.53
C GLY A 211 -1.21 -26.28 2.98
N VAL A 212 -0.74 -25.16 3.53
CA VAL A 212 -1.23 -24.55 4.77
C VAL A 212 -2.34 -23.56 4.41
N ASN A 213 -3.33 -23.39 5.28
CA ASN A 213 -4.34 -22.35 5.11
C ASN A 213 -4.12 -21.26 6.17
N ASP A 214 -3.39 -20.24 5.78
CA ASP A 214 -3.10 -19.05 6.59
C ASP A 214 -4.05 -17.89 6.28
N SER A 215 -5.09 -18.13 5.47
CA SER A 215 -6.10 -17.13 5.11
C SER A 215 -6.66 -16.45 6.35
N HIS A 216 -6.76 -15.13 6.27
CA HIS A 216 -7.26 -14.28 7.35
C HIS A 216 -6.39 -14.24 8.61
N ASN A 217 -5.13 -14.71 8.57
CA ASN A 217 -4.19 -14.41 9.65
C ASN A 217 -4.09 -12.87 9.83
N THR A 218 -4.23 -12.41 11.07
CA THR A 218 -4.27 -10.99 11.43
C THR A 218 -3.13 -10.57 12.36
N THR A 219 -2.26 -11.50 12.74
CA THR A 219 -1.25 -11.33 13.79
C THR A 219 0.18 -11.53 13.27
N ASP A 220 0.42 -12.61 12.54
CA ASP A 220 1.73 -12.92 11.99
C ASP A 220 1.95 -12.17 10.68
N THR A 221 3.12 -11.56 10.52
CA THR A 221 3.49 -10.82 9.31
C THR A 221 4.26 -11.72 8.36
N PHE A 222 3.57 -12.24 7.36
CA PHE A 222 4.11 -12.95 6.20
C PHE A 222 4.40 -11.95 5.08
N GLY A 223 5.19 -12.37 4.10
CA GLY A 223 5.23 -11.67 2.82
C GLY A 223 3.93 -11.89 2.06
N GLY A 224 3.51 -10.89 1.28
CA GLY A 224 2.25 -10.94 0.53
C GLY A 224 1.22 -9.93 1.02
N ASP A 225 -0.03 -10.17 0.64
CA ASP A 225 -1.09 -9.18 0.73
C ASP A 225 -1.99 -9.43 1.94
N TYR A 226 -2.37 -8.36 2.63
CA TYR A 226 -3.38 -8.36 3.66
C TYR A 226 -4.48 -7.39 3.27
N ARG A 227 -5.74 -7.85 3.27
CA ARG A 227 -6.89 -7.05 2.81
C ARG A 227 -7.86 -6.74 3.93
N ALA A 228 -8.42 -5.54 3.88
CA ALA A 228 -9.57 -5.13 4.66
C ALA A 228 -10.62 -4.51 3.72
N PRO A 229 -11.91 -4.82 3.90
CA PRO A 229 -12.97 -4.20 3.11
C PRO A 229 -13.09 -2.70 3.47
N GLY A 230 -13.60 -1.93 2.52
CA GLY A 230 -14.10 -0.57 2.73
C GLY A 230 -15.62 -0.54 2.54
N CYS A 231 -16.13 0.55 1.98
CA CYS A 231 -17.56 0.68 1.72
C CYS A 231 -17.87 0.92 0.24
N GLU A 232 -19.14 0.85 -0.14
CA GLU A 232 -19.57 1.16 -1.50
C GLU A 232 -19.47 2.68 -1.74
N CYS A 233 -18.74 3.04 -2.78
CA CYS A 233 -18.42 4.44 -3.08
C CYS A 233 -18.99 4.85 -4.44
N LYS A 234 -18.27 5.71 -5.18
CA LYS A 234 -18.68 6.20 -6.49
C LYS A 234 -19.12 5.02 -7.38
N GLU A 235 -20.25 5.19 -8.06
CA GLU A 235 -20.89 4.15 -8.88
C GLU A 235 -21.36 2.90 -8.10
N GLY A 236 -21.30 2.87 -6.76
CA GLY A 236 -21.65 1.69 -5.96
C GLY A 236 -20.57 0.60 -5.94
N ARG A 237 -19.37 0.87 -6.52
CA ARG A 237 -18.23 -0.04 -6.49
C ARG A 237 -17.65 -0.08 -5.08
N LEU A 238 -17.31 -1.28 -4.59
CA LEU A 238 -16.72 -1.44 -3.26
C LEU A 238 -15.28 -0.90 -3.23
N GLN A 239 -14.97 -0.02 -2.28
CA GLN A 239 -13.58 0.32 -1.97
C GLN A 239 -12.97 -0.77 -1.08
N TYR A 240 -11.68 -1.03 -1.23
CA TYR A 240 -10.91 -1.91 -0.34
C TYR A 240 -9.51 -1.35 -0.09
N TYR A 241 -8.88 -1.89 0.96
CA TYR A 241 -7.53 -1.56 1.38
C TYR A 241 -6.67 -2.81 1.34
N GLU A 242 -5.44 -2.69 0.87
CA GLU A 242 -4.48 -3.77 0.80
C GLU A 242 -3.12 -3.28 1.33
N LEU A 243 -2.58 -4.01 2.30
CA LEU A 243 -1.21 -3.83 2.77
C LEU A 243 -0.39 -4.96 2.17
N THR A 244 0.63 -4.60 1.40
CA THR A 244 1.56 -5.59 0.85
C THR A 244 2.84 -5.55 1.66
N PHE A 245 3.30 -6.72 2.07
CA PHE A 245 4.57 -6.92 2.74
C PHE A 245 5.54 -7.64 1.81
N THR A 246 6.81 -7.23 1.83
CA THR A 246 7.91 -7.94 1.16
C THR A 246 8.08 -9.34 1.76
N SER A 247 8.81 -10.23 1.09
CA SER A 247 9.02 -11.61 1.57
C SER A 247 9.72 -11.72 2.94
N ASN A 248 10.38 -10.66 3.42
CA ASN A 248 10.96 -10.58 4.76
C ASN A 248 10.06 -9.80 5.76
N GLY A 249 8.82 -9.50 5.39
CA GLY A 249 7.81 -8.89 6.25
C GLY A 249 7.97 -7.38 6.44
N THR A 250 8.66 -6.67 5.54
CA THR A 250 8.67 -5.20 5.54
C THR A 250 7.40 -4.69 4.88
N LEU A 251 6.71 -3.73 5.52
CA LEU A 251 5.55 -3.07 4.91
C LEU A 251 6.00 -2.32 3.65
N GLU A 252 5.55 -2.79 2.49
CA GLU A 252 6.01 -2.33 1.19
C GLU A 252 5.22 -1.10 0.73
N PHE A 253 3.90 -1.25 0.65
CA PHE A 253 2.97 -0.18 0.32
C PHE A 253 1.58 -0.41 0.93
N LEU A 254 0.83 0.69 1.02
CA LEU A 254 -0.63 0.66 1.15
C LEU A 254 -1.24 0.89 -0.23
N LYS A 255 -2.12 0.00 -0.67
CA LYS A 255 -2.99 0.19 -1.81
C LYS A 255 -4.41 0.51 -1.33
N ILE A 256 -5.01 1.52 -1.95
CA ILE A 256 -6.43 1.85 -1.79
C ILE A 256 -7.04 1.77 -3.17
N ALA A 257 -8.03 0.91 -3.34
CA ALA A 257 -8.56 0.59 -4.66
C ALA A 257 -10.07 0.41 -4.63
N ARG A 258 -10.70 0.53 -5.80
CA ARG A 258 -12.10 0.13 -6.00
C ARG A 258 -12.16 -1.24 -6.68
N GLU A 259 -13.17 -2.02 -6.32
CA GLU A 259 -13.57 -3.27 -6.95
C GLU A 259 -13.61 -3.10 -8.46
N GLU A 260 -13.03 -4.04 -9.22
CA GLU A 260 -13.06 -4.01 -10.69
C GLU A 260 -14.50 -3.98 -11.23
N LYS A 261 -14.71 -3.30 -12.36
CA LYS A 261 -16.03 -3.12 -12.95
C LYS A 261 -16.73 -4.46 -13.22
N GLU A 262 -15.99 -5.44 -13.71
CA GLU A 262 -16.50 -6.78 -13.98
C GLU A 262 -17.01 -7.48 -12.72
N ASN A 263 -16.23 -7.42 -11.63
CA ASN A 263 -16.62 -7.97 -10.32
C ASN A 263 -17.85 -7.26 -9.75
N TYR A 264 -17.90 -5.94 -9.90
CA TYR A 264 -19.05 -5.14 -9.51
C TYR A 264 -20.33 -5.52 -10.27
N GLU A 265 -20.25 -5.62 -11.60
CA GLU A 265 -21.40 -6.01 -12.44
C GLU A 265 -21.83 -7.45 -12.15
N PHE A 266 -20.88 -8.37 -11.96
CA PHE A 266 -21.16 -9.74 -11.53
C PHE A 266 -21.91 -9.73 -10.18
N ARG A 267 -21.37 -9.03 -9.17
CA ARG A 267 -21.99 -8.92 -7.85
C ARG A 267 -23.42 -8.37 -7.92
N LYS A 268 -23.69 -7.39 -8.77
CA LYS A 268 -25.03 -6.84 -8.98
C LYS A 268 -26.02 -7.84 -9.55
N VAL A 269 -25.58 -8.70 -10.48
CA VAL A 269 -26.44 -9.70 -11.10
C VAL A 269 -26.80 -10.82 -10.12
N TYR A 270 -25.84 -11.23 -9.28
CA TYR A 270 -25.97 -12.42 -8.44
C TYR A 270 -26.33 -12.16 -6.96
N LYS A 271 -26.30 -10.90 -6.48
CA LYS A 271 -26.83 -10.53 -5.14
C LYS A 271 -28.35 -10.24 -5.12
N LYS A 272 -29.14 -10.83 -6.03
CA LYS A 272 -30.61 -10.75 -5.95
C LYS A 272 -31.18 -11.59 -4.83
#